data_AF-A0A929DE30-F1
#
_entry.id   AF-A0A929DE30-F1
#
_cell.length_a   1.000
_cell.length_b   1.000
_cell.length_c   1.000
_cell.angle_alpha   90.00
_cell.angle_beta   90.00
_cell.angle_gamma   90.00
#
_symmetry.space_group_name_H-M   'P 1'
#
loop_
_entity.id
_entity.type
_entity.pdbx_description
1 polymer ?
#
loop_
_entity_poly.entity_id
_entity_poly.type
_entity_poly.pdbx_seq_one_letter_code
_entity_poly.pdbx_strand_id
1 'polypeptide(L)'
;MFRHTKPLADLLTVSRALLAVCLAGLGMARGAEALPTVVLTVIISWLTDVLDGPLARRDPDRRITWVGERDAEVDLTTSLGVVAYLVLSGYLAGWLGAVLVLAMLGLWVLHSHQLAWPFYAMPYAILILIALQDVPLFGWLAVGYLVVTLVVCWPRLWQQYLPEFFQAVDSLHRKSEHHHPSTHNGPGMI
;
A
#
# COMPACT_ATOMS: atom_id res chain seq x y z
N MET A 1 10.80 15.20 -23.38
CA MET A 1 10.71 16.02 -22.15
C MET A 1 9.22 16.11 -21.77
N PHE A 2 8.66 15.06 -21.17
CA PHE A 2 7.20 15.00 -20.92
C PHE A 2 6.86 15.67 -19.58
N ARG A 3 6.10 16.77 -19.66
CA ARG A 3 5.70 17.64 -18.53
C ARG A 3 4.34 17.25 -17.90
N HIS A 4 3.77 16.09 -18.22
CA HIS A 4 2.39 15.74 -17.86
C HIS A 4 2.22 14.73 -16.72
N THR A 5 3.30 14.24 -16.10
CA THR A 5 3.22 13.24 -15.01
C THR A 5 2.86 13.83 -13.65
N LYS A 6 3.20 15.11 -13.41
CA LYS A 6 2.95 15.82 -12.14
C LYS A 6 1.48 16.13 -11.81
N PRO A 7 0.60 16.50 -12.76
CA PRO A 7 -0.79 16.80 -12.41
C PRO A 7 -1.62 15.55 -12.04
N LEU A 8 -1.37 14.40 -12.64
CA LEU A 8 -2.06 13.14 -12.30
C LEU A 8 -1.68 12.65 -10.89
N ALA A 9 -0.39 12.75 -10.62
CA ALA A 9 0.27 12.52 -9.35
C ALA A 9 -0.32 13.33 -8.18
N ASP A 10 -0.40 14.64 -8.37
CA ASP A 10 -0.98 15.56 -7.38
C ASP A 10 -2.49 15.30 -7.23
N LEU A 11 -3.20 14.99 -8.32
CA LEU A 11 -4.63 14.66 -8.29
C LEU A 11 -4.92 13.40 -7.48
N LEU A 12 -4.12 12.34 -7.63
CA LEU A 12 -4.24 11.09 -6.85
C LEU A 12 -3.95 11.32 -5.36
N THR A 13 -2.92 12.09 -5.06
CA THR A 13 -2.58 12.42 -3.67
C THR A 13 -3.69 13.26 -3.03
N VAL A 14 -4.23 14.24 -3.75
CA VAL A 14 -5.34 15.08 -3.30
C VAL A 14 -6.62 14.27 -3.15
N SER A 15 -6.97 13.38 -4.08
CA SER A 15 -8.17 12.54 -3.98
C SER A 15 -8.13 11.65 -2.75
N ARG A 16 -6.94 11.18 -2.37
CA ARG A 16 -6.71 10.32 -1.20
C ARG A 16 -6.74 11.08 0.11
N ALA A 17 -6.15 12.27 0.14
CA ALA A 17 -6.31 13.19 1.27
C ALA A 17 -7.79 13.54 1.48
N LEU A 18 -8.52 13.84 0.40
CA LEU A 18 -9.96 14.06 0.45
C LEU A 18 -10.71 12.83 0.95
N LEU A 19 -10.37 11.63 0.47
CA LEU A 19 -10.99 10.39 0.91
C LEU A 19 -10.76 10.15 2.41
N ALA A 20 -9.55 10.37 2.90
CA ALA A 20 -9.24 10.25 4.33
C ALA A 20 -10.06 11.24 5.18
N VAL A 21 -10.20 12.49 4.73
CA VAL A 21 -11.04 13.50 5.38
C VAL A 21 -12.52 13.10 5.33
N CYS A 22 -13.00 12.57 4.21
CA CYS A 22 -14.37 12.08 4.08
C CYS A 22 -14.65 10.91 5.03
N LEU A 23 -13.73 9.96 5.16
CA LEU A 23 -13.86 8.83 6.10
C LEU A 23 -13.92 9.31 7.55
N ALA A 24 -13.03 10.22 7.95
CA ALA A 24 -13.05 10.82 9.28
C ALA A 24 -14.36 11.61 9.52
N GLY A 25 -14.81 12.38 8.53
CA GLY A 25 -16.06 13.13 8.58
C GLY A 25 -17.29 12.24 8.72
N LEU A 26 -17.32 11.09 8.04
CA LEU A 26 -18.37 10.08 8.19
C LEU A 26 -18.39 9.49 9.61
N GLY A 27 -17.21 9.21 10.17
CA GLY A 27 -17.10 8.74 11.55
C GLY A 27 -17.62 9.76 12.56
N MET A 28 -17.31 11.04 12.35
CA MET A 28 -17.80 12.12 13.23
C MET A 28 -19.30 12.39 13.08
N ALA A 29 -19.83 12.37 11.85
CA ALA A 29 -21.21 12.77 11.59
C ALA A 29 -22.24 11.64 11.80
N ARG A 30 -21.84 10.38 11.55
CA ARG A 30 -22.73 9.21 11.54
C ARG A 30 -22.20 8.01 12.33
N GLY A 31 -20.93 8.03 12.74
CA GLY A 31 -20.32 6.96 13.52
C GLY A 31 -20.49 5.58 12.91
N ALA A 32 -20.95 4.64 13.74
CA ALA A 32 -21.13 3.24 13.38
C ALA A 32 -22.09 3.03 12.19
N GLU A 33 -23.13 3.85 12.04
CA GLU A 33 -24.12 3.73 10.97
C GLU A 33 -23.54 3.99 9.57
N ALA A 34 -22.41 4.70 9.49
CA ALA A 34 -21.73 4.94 8.21
C ALA A 34 -20.91 3.74 7.70
N LEU A 35 -20.85 2.63 8.43
CA LEU A 35 -20.00 1.49 8.11
C LEU A 35 -20.21 0.94 6.68
N PRO A 36 -21.45 0.74 6.18
CA PRO A 36 -21.69 0.37 4.78
C PRO A 36 -21.07 1.34 3.77
N THR A 37 -21.26 2.65 4.02
CA THR A 37 -20.77 3.71 3.14
C THR A 37 -19.25 3.76 3.16
N VAL A 38 -18.63 3.60 4.33
CA VAL A 38 -17.17 3.56 4.47
C VAL A 38 -16.58 2.37 3.72
N VAL A 39 -17.14 1.17 3.92
CA VAL A 39 -16.67 -0.05 3.24
C VAL A 39 -16.80 0.11 1.73
N LEU A 40 -17.94 0.60 1.23
CA LEU A 40 -18.13 0.83 -0.20
C LEU A 40 -17.15 1.88 -0.74
N THR A 41 -16.92 2.96 0.00
CA THR A 41 -15.96 4.01 -0.37
C THR A 41 -14.55 3.45 -0.50
N VAL A 42 -14.12 2.60 0.45
CA VAL A 42 -12.82 1.91 0.40
C VAL A 42 -12.72 0.98 -0.81
N ILE A 43 -13.76 0.20 -1.10
CA ILE A 43 -13.77 -0.71 -2.26
C ILE A 43 -13.69 0.07 -3.57
N ILE A 44 -14.43 1.17 -3.70
CA ILE A 44 -14.36 2.05 -4.87
C ILE A 44 -12.95 2.63 -5.01
N SER A 45 -12.33 3.06 -3.89
CA SER A 45 -10.95 3.54 -3.86
C SER A 45 -9.96 2.49 -4.38
N TRP A 46 -10.07 1.24 -3.91
CA TRP A 46 -9.23 0.15 -4.40
C TRP A 46 -9.50 -0.14 -5.87
N LEU A 47 -10.76 -0.12 -6.31
CA LEU A 47 -11.11 -0.34 -7.71
C LEU A 47 -10.44 0.70 -8.62
N THR A 48 -10.38 1.97 -8.20
CA THR A 48 -9.68 3.01 -8.96
C THR A 48 -8.18 2.71 -9.07
N ASP A 49 -7.52 2.21 -8.02
CA ASP A 49 -6.08 1.88 -8.07
C ASP A 49 -5.78 0.73 -9.04
N VAL A 50 -6.62 -0.31 -9.03
CA VAL A 50 -6.47 -1.46 -9.94
C VAL A 50 -6.65 -1.05 -11.40
N LEU A 51 -7.50 -0.06 -11.67
CA LEU A 51 -7.76 0.45 -13.03
C LEU A 51 -6.70 1.46 -13.50
N ASP A 52 -6.10 2.22 -12.59
CA ASP A 52 -5.03 3.18 -12.93
C ASP A 52 -3.75 2.48 -13.39
N GLY A 53 -3.44 1.32 -12.79
CA GLY A 53 -2.26 0.55 -13.13
C GLY A 53 -2.16 0.12 -14.61
N PRO A 54 -3.20 -0.44 -15.24
CA PRO A 54 -3.24 -0.76 -16.67
C PRO A 54 -3.24 0.48 -17.58
N LEU A 55 -3.85 1.59 -17.14
CA LEU A 55 -3.94 2.82 -17.92
C LEU A 55 -2.57 3.50 -18.05
N ALA A 56 -1.80 3.54 -16.96
CA ALA A 56 -0.44 4.08 -16.94
C ALA A 56 0.56 3.25 -17.79
N ARG A 57 0.26 1.97 -18.08
CA ARG A 57 1.12 1.06 -18.85
C ARG A 57 0.85 1.03 -20.35
N ARG A 58 -0.20 1.70 -20.81
CA ARG A 58 -0.40 1.96 -22.25
C ARG A 58 0.45 3.13 -22.75
N ASP A 59 1.18 3.80 -21.85
CA ASP A 59 2.16 4.82 -22.20
C ASP A 59 3.43 4.14 -22.77
N PRO A 60 3.91 4.49 -23.98
CA PRO A 60 5.03 3.80 -24.65
C PRO A 60 6.37 3.87 -23.91
N ASP A 61 6.54 4.85 -23.03
CA ASP A 61 7.73 5.02 -22.20
C ASP A 61 7.52 4.24 -20.89
N ARG A 62 8.05 3.00 -20.79
CA ARG A 62 8.15 2.17 -19.56
C ARG A 62 9.02 2.80 -18.46
N ARG A 63 8.80 4.07 -18.15
CA ARG A 63 9.42 4.75 -17.01
C ARG A 63 8.69 4.31 -15.75
N ILE A 64 9.45 4.11 -14.67
CA ILE A 64 8.90 3.97 -13.31
C ILE A 64 7.91 5.11 -13.14
N THR A 65 6.62 4.77 -13.07
CA THR A 65 5.56 5.77 -12.94
C THR A 65 5.70 6.39 -11.56
N TRP A 66 5.68 7.72 -11.49
CA TRP A 66 5.69 8.49 -10.23
C TRP A 66 4.69 7.96 -9.19
N VAL A 67 3.56 7.40 -9.63
CA VAL A 67 2.54 6.76 -8.79
C VAL A 67 3.11 5.58 -7.99
N GLY A 68 4.01 4.78 -8.57
CA GLY A 68 4.68 3.68 -7.86
C GLY A 68 5.75 4.14 -6.87
N GLU A 69 6.32 5.34 -7.05
CA GLU A 69 7.23 5.96 -6.07
C GLU A 69 6.46 6.56 -4.88
N ARG A 70 5.17 6.89 -5.06
CA ARG A 70 4.31 7.56 -4.07
C ARG A 70 3.19 6.68 -3.50
N ASP A 71 3.19 5.39 -3.86
CA ASP A 71 2.17 4.40 -3.48
C ASP A 71 2.10 4.26 -1.96
N ALA A 72 3.25 4.30 -1.30
CA ALA A 72 3.35 4.22 0.15
C ALA A 72 2.69 5.41 0.88
N GLU A 73 2.85 6.64 0.37
CA GLU A 73 2.22 7.83 0.94
C GLU A 73 0.70 7.85 0.70
N VAL A 74 0.29 7.35 -0.46
CA VAL A 74 -1.12 7.20 -0.84
C VAL A 74 -1.82 6.19 0.08
N ASP A 75 -1.20 5.03 0.30
CA ASP A 75 -1.68 3.99 1.22
C ASP A 75 -1.72 4.50 2.66
N LEU A 76 -0.65 5.17 3.11
CA LEU A 76 -0.58 5.75 4.45
C LEU A 76 -1.75 6.73 4.71
N THR A 77 -1.98 7.67 3.79
CA THR A 77 -3.03 8.70 3.95
C THR A 77 -4.41 8.06 4.09
N THR A 78 -4.68 7.06 3.25
CA THR A 78 -5.97 6.37 3.26
C THR A 78 -6.14 5.51 4.52
N SER A 79 -5.07 4.84 4.94
CA SER A 79 -5.02 4.05 6.19
C SER A 79 -5.30 4.92 7.42
N LEU A 80 -4.73 6.13 7.47
CA LEU A 80 -5.01 7.11 8.52
C LEU A 80 -6.50 7.52 8.54
N GLY A 81 -7.10 7.70 7.36
CA GLY A 81 -8.54 7.97 7.24
C GLY A 81 -9.41 6.84 7.80
N VAL A 82 -9.04 5.58 7.53
CA VAL A 82 -9.72 4.40 8.08
C VAL A 82 -9.56 4.33 9.60
N VAL A 83 -8.35 4.54 10.14
CA VAL A 83 -8.14 4.58 11.60
C VAL A 83 -8.97 5.69 12.24
N ALA A 84 -8.99 6.89 11.65
CA ALA A 84 -9.80 8.00 12.14
C ALA A 84 -11.28 7.63 12.18
N TYR A 85 -11.81 7.02 11.12
CA TYR A 85 -13.19 6.51 11.10
C TYR A 85 -13.45 5.50 12.23
N LEU A 86 -12.59 4.49 12.38
CA LEU A 86 -12.75 3.43 13.37
C LEU A 86 -12.76 3.98 14.80
N VAL A 87 -11.90 4.95 15.09
CA VAL A 87 -11.84 5.61 16.40
C VAL A 87 -13.07 6.50 16.64
N LEU A 88 -13.40 7.37 15.68
CA LEU A 88 -14.51 8.32 15.82
C LEU A 88 -15.88 7.62 15.88
N SER A 89 -15.99 6.44 15.28
CA SER A 89 -17.21 5.63 15.29
C SER A 89 -17.33 4.73 16.53
N GLY A 90 -16.30 4.69 17.39
CA GLY A 90 -16.28 3.88 18.61
C GLY A 90 -15.92 2.40 18.40
N TYR A 91 -15.56 1.99 17.18
CA TYR A 91 -15.12 0.61 16.91
C TYR A 91 -13.72 0.31 17.45
N LEU A 92 -12.85 1.32 17.51
CA LEU A 92 -11.49 1.19 18.00
C LEU A 92 -11.26 2.16 19.15
N ALA A 93 -10.68 1.67 20.26
CA ALA A 93 -10.30 2.54 21.36
C ALA A 93 -9.29 3.59 20.89
N GLY A 94 -9.48 4.85 21.29
CA GLY A 94 -8.66 5.97 20.82
C GLY A 94 -7.15 5.77 21.06
N TRP A 95 -6.76 5.13 22.16
CA TRP A 95 -5.35 4.82 22.45
C TRP A 95 -4.78 3.77 21.48
N LEU A 96 -5.56 2.76 21.07
CA LEU A 96 -5.15 1.79 20.05
C LEU A 96 -4.99 2.48 18.69
N GLY A 97 -5.94 3.36 18.34
CA GLY A 97 -5.83 4.19 17.15
C GLY A 97 -4.55 5.04 17.16
N ALA A 98 -4.23 5.68 18.29
CA ALA A 98 -3.01 6.46 18.43
C ALA A 98 -1.74 5.59 18.26
N VAL A 99 -1.70 4.40 18.86
CA VAL A 99 -0.58 3.45 18.67
C VAL A 99 -0.41 3.06 17.21
N LEU A 100 -1.51 2.75 16.50
CA LEU A 100 -1.46 2.42 15.07
C LEU A 100 -0.95 3.60 14.25
N VAL A 101 -1.45 4.81 14.49
CA VAL A 101 -0.98 6.03 13.80
C VAL A 101 0.51 6.25 14.04
N LEU A 102 0.97 6.16 15.29
CA LEU A 102 2.38 6.32 15.62
C LEU A 102 3.26 5.25 14.97
N ALA A 103 2.80 3.99 14.94
CA ALA A 103 3.52 2.91 14.26
C ALA A 103 3.63 3.17 12.75
N MET A 104 2.54 3.56 12.09
CA MET A 104 2.53 3.86 10.66
C MET A 104 3.42 5.06 10.33
N LEU A 105 3.33 6.16 11.09
CA LEU A 105 4.18 7.34 10.90
C LEU A 105 5.65 7.04 11.21
N GLY A 106 5.94 6.24 12.24
CA GLY A 106 7.30 5.81 12.57
C GLY A 106 7.93 5.01 11.45
N LEU A 107 7.21 4.03 10.90
CA LEU A 107 7.68 3.22 9.76
C LEU A 107 7.85 4.04 8.49
N TRP A 108 6.98 5.04 8.27
CA TRP A 108 7.13 6.01 7.19
C TRP A 108 8.41 6.83 7.32
N VAL A 109 8.69 7.39 8.51
CA VAL A 109 9.94 8.16 8.76
C VAL A 109 11.19 7.30 8.54
N LEU A 110 11.14 6.03 8.93
CA LEU A 110 12.25 5.09 8.76
C LEU A 110 12.47 4.64 7.30
N HIS A 111 11.65 5.09 6.34
CA HIS A 111 11.73 4.75 4.90
C HIS A 111 11.77 3.24 4.62
N SER A 112 11.29 2.43 5.57
CA SER A 112 11.29 0.97 5.46
C SER A 112 10.01 0.50 4.78
N HIS A 113 9.81 0.90 3.52
CA HIS A 113 8.58 0.70 2.75
C HIS A 113 8.11 -0.76 2.72
N GLN A 114 9.05 -1.72 2.66
CA GLN A 114 8.74 -3.16 2.67
C GLN A 114 8.17 -3.65 4.00
N LEU A 115 8.60 -3.06 5.13
CA LEU A 115 8.05 -3.40 6.46
C LEU A 115 6.78 -2.61 6.77
N ALA A 116 6.57 -1.45 6.13
CA ALA A 116 5.44 -0.57 6.42
C ALA A 116 4.12 -1.10 5.83
N TRP A 117 4.20 -1.84 4.73
CA TRP A 117 3.04 -2.30 3.97
C TRP A 117 2.01 -3.11 4.79
N PRO A 118 2.40 -4.09 5.63
CA PRO A 118 1.46 -4.80 6.49
C PRO A 118 0.78 -3.87 7.51
N PHE A 119 1.49 -2.85 8.02
CA PHE A 119 0.92 -1.91 8.99
C PHE A 119 -0.08 -0.96 8.34
N TYR A 120 0.13 -0.58 7.09
CA TYR A 120 -0.87 0.17 6.30
C TYR A 120 -2.10 -0.69 5.99
N ALA A 121 -1.91 -2.00 5.77
CA ALA A 121 -3.01 -2.92 5.53
C ALA A 121 -3.88 -3.20 6.78
N MET A 122 -3.31 -3.09 7.99
CA MET A 122 -3.97 -3.45 9.25
C MET A 122 -5.32 -2.74 9.50
N PRO A 123 -5.44 -1.41 9.35
CA PRO A 123 -6.74 -0.72 9.48
C PRO A 123 -7.83 -1.28 8.58
N TYR A 124 -7.49 -1.70 7.36
CA TYR A 124 -8.45 -2.30 6.43
C TYR A 124 -8.85 -3.70 6.85
N ALA A 125 -7.92 -4.50 7.37
CA ALA A 125 -8.25 -5.81 7.91
C ALA A 125 -9.22 -5.69 9.09
N ILE A 126 -8.98 -4.74 10.01
CA ILE A 126 -9.88 -4.45 11.12
C ILE A 126 -11.26 -4.01 10.59
N LEU A 127 -11.29 -3.08 9.63
CA LEU A 127 -12.53 -2.61 9.01
C LEU A 127 -13.33 -3.76 8.38
N ILE A 128 -12.67 -4.66 7.64
CA ILE A 128 -13.34 -5.83 7.01
C ILE A 128 -13.87 -6.78 8.08
N LEU A 129 -13.11 -7.06 9.13
CA LEU A 129 -13.56 -7.93 10.22
C LEU A 129 -14.80 -7.37 10.91
N ILE A 130 -14.83 -6.07 11.19
CA ILE A 130 -16.00 -5.39 11.74
C ILE A 130 -17.16 -5.44 10.73
N ALA A 131 -16.90 -5.16 9.45
CA ALA A 131 -17.92 -5.20 8.41
C ALA A 131 -18.54 -6.60 8.24
N LEU A 132 -17.75 -7.67 8.37
CA LEU A 132 -18.23 -9.04 8.35
C LEU A 132 -19.14 -9.38 9.54
N GLN A 133 -18.97 -8.70 10.67
CA GLN A 133 -19.77 -8.89 11.88
C GLN A 133 -21.06 -8.05 11.83
N ASP A 134 -20.94 -6.75 11.54
CA ASP A 134 -22.06 -5.81 11.71
C ASP A 134 -22.87 -5.59 10.43
N VAL A 135 -22.21 -5.65 9.26
CA VAL A 135 -22.84 -5.40 7.94
C VAL A 135 -22.37 -6.44 6.91
N PRO A 136 -22.65 -7.74 7.14
CA PRO A 136 -21.96 -8.86 6.49
C PRO A 136 -22.02 -8.82 4.96
N LEU A 137 -23.10 -8.29 4.37
CA LEU A 137 -23.19 -8.09 2.92
C LEU A 137 -22.01 -7.27 2.37
N PHE A 138 -21.70 -6.14 3.02
CA PHE A 138 -20.61 -5.26 2.60
C PHE A 138 -19.24 -5.84 2.95
N GLY A 139 -19.13 -6.53 4.10
CA GLY A 139 -17.91 -7.27 4.45
C GLY A 139 -17.56 -8.34 3.42
N TRP A 140 -18.53 -9.16 3.01
CA TRP A 140 -18.33 -10.16 1.97
C TRP A 140 -18.08 -9.55 0.59
N LEU A 141 -18.67 -8.38 0.29
CA LEU A 141 -18.37 -7.64 -0.93
C LEU A 141 -16.90 -7.19 -0.96
N ALA A 142 -16.36 -6.72 0.16
CA ALA A 142 -14.95 -6.38 0.29
C ALA A 142 -14.03 -7.60 0.10
N VAL A 143 -14.36 -8.72 0.75
CA VAL A 143 -13.61 -9.98 0.61
C VAL A 143 -13.67 -10.49 -0.83
N GLY A 144 -14.86 -10.49 -1.44
CA GLY A 144 -15.05 -10.88 -2.83
C GLY A 144 -14.23 -10.03 -3.79
N TYR A 145 -14.20 -8.71 -3.57
CA TYR A 145 -13.33 -7.80 -4.31
C TYR A 145 -11.85 -8.16 -4.16
N LEU A 146 -11.35 -8.42 -2.94
CA LEU A 146 -9.96 -8.81 -2.73
C LEU A 146 -9.61 -10.12 -3.45
N VAL A 147 -10.49 -11.11 -3.40
CA VAL A 147 -10.30 -12.39 -4.11
C VAL A 147 -10.26 -12.17 -5.62
N VAL A 148 -11.19 -11.40 -6.18
CA VAL A 148 -11.23 -11.08 -7.61
C VAL A 148 -9.96 -10.35 -8.02
N THR A 149 -9.54 -9.32 -7.28
CA THR A 149 -8.31 -8.57 -7.56
C THR A 149 -7.08 -9.47 -7.49
N LEU A 150 -7.00 -10.38 -6.51
CA LEU A 150 -5.92 -11.35 -6.42
C LEU A 150 -5.88 -12.29 -7.63
N VAL A 151 -7.03 -12.82 -8.06
CA VAL A 151 -7.14 -13.72 -9.23
C VAL A 151 -6.79 -12.98 -10.53
N VAL A 152 -7.27 -11.75 -10.71
CA VAL A 152 -6.99 -10.94 -11.90
C VAL A 152 -5.51 -10.53 -11.95
N CYS A 153 -4.90 -10.20 -10.82
CA CYS A 153 -3.48 -9.87 -10.73
C CYS A 153 -2.57 -11.10 -10.67
N TRP A 154 -3.12 -12.31 -10.53
CA TRP A 154 -2.35 -13.56 -10.40
C TRP A 154 -1.37 -13.82 -11.56
N PRO A 155 -1.75 -13.69 -12.84
CA PRO A 155 -0.82 -13.91 -13.95
C PRO A 155 0.36 -12.94 -13.92
N ARG A 156 0.12 -11.71 -13.43
CA ARG A 156 1.14 -10.68 -13.29
C ARG A 156 2.14 -10.99 -12.17
N LEU A 157 1.65 -11.52 -11.06
CA LEU A 157 2.49 -12.02 -9.95
C LEU A 157 3.48 -13.07 -10.42
N TRP A 158 3.02 -14.02 -11.25
CA TRP A 158 3.85 -15.08 -11.81
C TRP A 158 4.81 -14.63 -12.91
N GLN A 159 4.40 -13.67 -13.76
CA GLN A 159 5.19 -13.27 -14.93
C GLN A 159 6.20 -12.15 -14.66
N GLN A 160 6.00 -11.31 -13.63
CA GLN A 160 6.85 -10.14 -13.38
C GLN A 160 7.69 -10.27 -12.10
N TYR A 161 7.06 -10.61 -10.98
CA TYR A 161 7.73 -10.56 -9.69
C TYR A 161 8.62 -11.78 -9.41
N LEU A 162 8.22 -12.98 -9.82
CA LEU A 162 9.04 -14.19 -9.64
C LEU A 162 10.35 -14.15 -10.42
N PRO A 163 10.37 -13.78 -11.72
CA PRO A 163 11.63 -13.65 -12.47
C PRO A 163 12.58 -12.59 -11.90
N GLU A 164 12.05 -11.42 -11.51
CA GLU A 164 12.85 -10.35 -10.89
C GLU A 164 13.42 -10.77 -9.53
N PHE A 165 12.62 -11.48 -8.72
CA PHE A 165 13.07 -12.03 -7.44
C PHE A 165 14.22 -13.04 -7.62
N PHE A 166 14.09 -14.00 -8.55
CA PHE A 166 15.16 -14.96 -8.81
C PHE A 166 16.42 -14.29 -9.37
N GLN A 167 16.27 -13.29 -10.24
CA GLN A 167 17.42 -12.51 -10.72
C GLN A 167 18.12 -11.73 -9.61
N ALA A 168 17.37 -11.14 -8.67
CA ALA A 168 17.93 -10.46 -7.52
C ALA A 168 18.69 -11.43 -6.59
N VAL A 169 18.14 -12.62 -6.34
CA VAL A 169 18.79 -13.68 -5.54
C VAL A 169 20.07 -14.18 -6.21
N ASP A 170 20.04 -14.45 -7.52
CA ASP A 170 21.25 -14.86 -8.28
C ASP A 170 22.33 -13.78 -8.25
N SER A 171 21.94 -12.50 -8.32
CA SER A 171 22.89 -11.39 -8.26
C SER A 171 23.59 -11.27 -6.89
N LEU A 172 22.90 -11.62 -5.81
CA LEU A 172 23.47 -11.68 -4.45
C LEU A 172 24.39 -12.89 -4.27
N HIS A 173 24.00 -14.04 -4.82
CA HIS A 173 24.82 -15.25 -4.80
C HIS A 173 26.16 -15.02 -5.52
N ARG A 174 26.13 -14.39 -6.71
CA ARG A 174 27.33 -14.08 -7.50
C ARG A 174 28.22 -13.00 -6.87
N LYS A 175 27.64 -12.09 -6.07
CA LYS A 175 28.41 -11.06 -5.36
C LYS A 175 29.16 -11.63 -4.14
N SER A 176 28.71 -12.77 -3.60
CA SER A 176 29.40 -13.50 -2.53
C SER A 176 30.67 -14.21 -3.02
N GLU A 177 30.77 -14.57 -4.30
CA GLU A 177 31.93 -15.28 -4.85
C GLU A 177 33.13 -14.35 -5.15
N HIS A 178 32.89 -13.04 -5.33
CA HIS A 178 33.95 -12.06 -5.60
C HIS A 178 34.54 -11.37 -4.36
N HIS A 179 34.16 -11.79 -3.15
CA HIS A 179 34.71 -11.26 -1.89
C HIS A 179 35.54 -12.30 -1.12
N HIS A 180 36.38 -13.06 -1.83
CA HIS A 180 37.58 -13.65 -1.24
C HIS A 180 38.74 -12.67 -1.43
N PRO A 181 39.14 -11.89 -0.41
CA PRO A 181 40.38 -11.14 -0.48
C PRO A 181 41.53 -12.14 -0.47
N SER A 182 42.25 -12.24 -1.58
CA SER A 182 43.57 -12.87 -1.62
C SER A 182 44.54 -12.05 -0.77
N THR A 183 44.54 -12.34 0.52
CA THR A 183 45.62 -11.99 1.45
C THR A 183 46.74 -13.03 1.35
N HIS A 184 47.99 -12.57 1.52
CA HIS A 184 49.27 -13.28 1.43
C HIS A 184 49.82 -13.50 0.01
N ASN A 185 51.09 -13.22 -0.32
CA ASN A 185 52.27 -12.87 0.47
C ASN A 185 53.36 -12.28 -0.45
N GLY A 186 54.16 -11.32 0.04
CA GLY A 186 55.49 -11.02 -0.53
C GLY A 186 56.44 -12.23 -0.38
N PRO A 187 57.54 -12.32 -1.15
CA PRO A 187 58.78 -11.57 -0.87
C PRO A 187 59.43 -11.00 -2.16
N GLY A 188 60.19 -9.91 -2.17
CA GLY A 188 61.57 -9.81 -1.67
C GLY A 188 62.58 -10.25 -2.74
N MET A 189 63.62 -9.42 -2.96
CA MET A 189 64.88 -9.68 -3.72
C MET A 189 64.79 -9.68 -5.26
N ILE A 190 65.61 -8.99 -6.06
CA ILE A 190 66.81 -8.12 -5.95
C ILE A 190 66.73 -7.12 -7.12
#